data_AF-A0A3Q2ZGI0-F1
#
_entry.id   AF-A0A3Q2ZGI0-F1
#
_cell.length_a   1.000
_cell.length_b   1.000
_cell.length_c   1.000
_cell.angle_alpha   90.00
_cell.angle_beta   90.00
_cell.angle_gamma   90.00
#
_symmetry.space_group_name_H-M   'P 1'
#
loop_
_entity.id
_entity.type
_entity.pdbx_description
1 polymer ?
#
loop_
_entity_poly.entity_id
_entity_poly.type
_entity_poly.pdbx_seq_one_letter_code
_entity_poly.pdbx_strand_id
1 'polypeptide(L)'
;VYAASVLQWGVWALFLCPCHLTVSTPLDCRDDPGSLTRCPSISQEKLLDRVIHHAELIYRVSEELCSLFEELFIPFPLRLQSNQAGYACITKALPIPSSKSEIQEISDKWLLQSVLMLVQSWIEPLVYLQMTLDNYDHAPDMLLNKTKWVSEKLISLEQGVVALIKKMLDEELLTTVYSEPSVLQNDVQPEVLESVMKDYTLLSCFKKDAHKMETFLKLLKCRQTDKYNCA
;
A
#
# COMPACT_ATOMS: atom_id res chain seq x y z
N VAL A 1 -40.73 13.22 -4.29
CA VAL A 1 -39.58 14.02 -4.80
C VAL A 1 -38.23 13.53 -4.25
N TYR A 2 -38.16 12.78 -3.14
CA TYR A 2 -36.90 12.26 -2.59
C TYR A 2 -36.35 10.96 -3.22
N ALA A 3 -37.15 10.22 -4.01
CA ALA A 3 -36.73 8.94 -4.58
C ALA A 3 -35.98 9.06 -5.94
N ALA A 4 -36.08 10.21 -6.61
CA ALA A 4 -35.48 10.40 -7.94
C ALA A 4 -34.01 10.87 -7.89
N SER A 5 -33.58 11.48 -6.78
CA SER A 5 -32.20 11.99 -6.62
C SER A 5 -31.19 10.92 -6.20
N VAL A 6 -31.63 9.82 -5.58
CA VAL A 6 -30.74 8.73 -5.15
C VAL A 6 -30.31 7.86 -6.35
N LEU A 7 -31.21 7.66 -7.32
CA LEU A 7 -30.90 6.86 -8.50
C LEU A 7 -29.89 7.55 -9.43
N GLN A 8 -29.83 8.88 -9.41
CA GLN A 8 -28.94 9.64 -10.29
C GLN A 8 -27.48 9.57 -9.80
N TRP A 9 -27.24 9.56 -8.49
CA TRP A 9 -25.89 9.46 -7.92
C TRP A 9 -25.30 8.05 -8.00
N GLY A 10 -26.14 7.01 -7.93
CA GLY A 10 -25.70 5.62 -8.13
C GLY A 10 -25.19 5.34 -9.55
N VAL A 11 -25.68 6.09 -10.55
CA VAL A 11 -25.25 5.94 -11.95
C VAL A 11 -23.93 6.68 -12.20
N TRP A 12 -23.70 7.86 -11.61
CA TRP A 12 -22.45 8.61 -11.78
C TRP A 12 -21.25 7.96 -11.06
N ALA A 13 -21.48 7.28 -9.92
CA ALA A 13 -20.43 6.53 -9.23
C ALA A 13 -19.92 5.32 -10.03
N LEU A 14 -20.75 4.76 -10.92
CA LEU A 14 -20.33 3.70 -11.85
C LEU A 14 -19.48 4.23 -13.02
N PHE A 15 -19.52 5.54 -13.31
CA PHE A 15 -18.77 6.14 -14.43
C PHE A 15 -17.46 6.82 -14.03
N LEU A 16 -17.19 7.05 -12.74
CA LEU A 16 -16.02 7.80 -12.26
C LEU A 16 -15.04 6.98 -11.41
N CYS A 17 -15.31 5.71 -11.16
CA CYS A 17 -14.26 4.78 -10.78
C CYS A 17 -13.68 4.22 -12.08
N PRO A 18 -12.54 4.71 -12.59
CA PRO A 18 -11.79 3.88 -13.49
C PRO A 18 -11.27 2.75 -12.59
N CYS A 19 -12.04 1.66 -12.54
CA CYS A 19 -11.47 0.35 -12.35
C CYS A 19 -10.49 0.18 -13.51
N HIS A 20 -9.30 0.79 -13.40
CA HIS A 20 -8.11 0.35 -14.06
C HIS A 20 -7.80 -1.02 -13.45
N LEU A 21 -8.65 -2.00 -13.77
CA LEU A 21 -8.10 -3.26 -14.22
C LEU A 21 -7.23 -2.88 -15.41
N THR A 22 -5.99 -2.46 -15.13
CA THR A 22 -4.89 -2.98 -15.91
C THR A 22 -5.01 -4.48 -15.76
N VAL A 23 -5.81 -5.07 -16.64
CA VAL A 23 -5.59 -6.43 -17.08
C VAL A 23 -4.16 -6.36 -17.57
N SER A 24 -3.24 -6.79 -16.70
CA SER A 24 -1.91 -7.16 -17.12
C SER A 24 -2.17 -8.27 -18.13
N THR A 25 -2.28 -7.91 -19.42
CA THR A 25 -2.35 -8.89 -20.49
C THR A 25 -1.13 -9.76 -20.27
N PRO A 26 -1.31 -11.03 -19.88
CA PRO A 26 -0.21 -11.96 -19.95
C PRO A 26 0.31 -11.85 -21.38
N LEU A 27 1.63 -11.92 -21.58
CA LEU A 27 2.15 -12.17 -22.92
C LEU A 27 1.36 -13.36 -23.46
N ASP A 28 0.54 -13.12 -24.49
CA ASP A 28 -0.48 -14.06 -24.95
C ASP A 28 0.22 -15.30 -25.49
N CYS A 29 0.32 -16.31 -24.65
CA CYS A 29 0.87 -17.59 -25.00
C CYS A 29 -0.27 -18.39 -25.64
N ARG A 30 -0.31 -18.40 -26.97
CA ARG A 30 -1.28 -19.17 -27.74
C ARG A 30 -1.09 -20.67 -27.44
N ASP A 31 -2.02 -21.25 -26.68
CA ASP A 31 -2.14 -22.69 -26.47
C ASP A 31 -2.66 -23.37 -27.75
N ASP A 32 -1.82 -23.43 -28.79
CA ASP A 32 -2.07 -24.31 -29.93
C ASP A 32 -1.75 -25.76 -29.53
N PRO A 33 -2.65 -26.75 -29.76
CA PRO A 33 -2.48 -28.14 -29.34
C PRO A 33 -1.40 -28.93 -30.12
N GLY A 34 -0.35 -28.26 -30.62
CA GLY A 34 0.79 -28.87 -31.31
C GLY A 34 2.14 -28.20 -31.07
N SER A 35 2.24 -27.17 -30.22
CA SER A 35 3.50 -26.48 -29.91
C SER A 35 4.10 -26.99 -28.60
N LEU A 36 5.29 -27.57 -28.65
CA LEU A 36 6.11 -27.97 -27.49
C LEU A 36 6.76 -26.73 -26.82
N THR A 37 5.98 -25.67 -26.63
CA THR A 37 6.48 -24.43 -26.02
C THR A 37 5.52 -23.99 -24.92
N ARG A 38 5.46 -24.79 -23.85
CA ARG A 38 4.84 -24.38 -22.58
C ARG A 38 5.55 -23.11 -22.11
N CYS A 39 4.82 -21.99 -22.02
CA CYS A 39 5.40 -20.78 -21.47
C CYS A 39 5.93 -21.07 -20.05
N PRO A 40 7.21 -20.80 -19.77
CA PRO A 40 7.77 -21.09 -18.46
C PRO A 40 7.07 -20.17 -17.45
N SER A 41 6.24 -20.77 -16.58
CA SER A 41 5.63 -20.04 -15.49
C SER A 41 6.72 -19.59 -14.52
N ILE A 42 6.65 -18.34 -14.06
CA ILE A 42 7.60 -17.83 -13.05
C ILE A 42 7.52 -18.73 -11.80
N SER A 43 8.66 -19.14 -11.24
CA SER A 43 8.67 -19.93 -9.99
C SER A 43 8.19 -19.10 -8.80
N GLN A 44 7.69 -19.76 -7.74
CA GLN A 44 7.22 -19.09 -6.52
C GLN A 44 8.34 -18.25 -5.90
N GLU A 45 9.54 -18.80 -5.79
CA GLU A 45 10.72 -18.14 -5.27
C GLU A 45 11.05 -16.86 -6.07
N LYS A 46 11.09 -16.94 -7.40
CA LYS A 46 11.36 -15.77 -8.26
C LYS A 46 10.27 -14.71 -8.15
N LEU A 47 9.02 -15.11 -7.95
CA LEU A 47 7.91 -14.19 -7.75
C LEU A 47 8.03 -13.49 -6.38
N LEU A 48 8.32 -14.24 -5.33
CA LEU A 48 8.56 -13.72 -3.99
C LEU A 48 9.72 -12.72 -3.97
N ASP A 49 10.83 -13.02 -4.64
CA ASP A 49 11.98 -12.12 -4.77
C ASP A 49 11.62 -10.79 -5.43
N ARG A 50 10.82 -10.83 -6.50
CA ARG A 50 10.35 -9.62 -7.19
C ARG A 50 9.45 -8.78 -6.29
N VAL A 51 8.54 -9.42 -5.55
CA VAL A 51 7.63 -8.75 -4.62
C VAL A 51 8.40 -8.12 -3.46
N ILE A 52 9.39 -8.82 -2.89
CA ILE A 52 10.29 -8.27 -1.85
C ILE A 52 11.02 -7.04 -2.36
N HIS A 53 11.67 -7.15 -3.52
CA HIS A 53 12.44 -6.04 -4.07
C HIS A 53 11.55 -4.82 -4.36
N HIS A 54 10.32 -5.06 -4.80
CA HIS A 54 9.35 -3.99 -5.04
C HIS A 54 8.93 -3.30 -3.73
N ALA A 55 8.63 -4.07 -2.68
CA ALA A 55 8.31 -3.53 -1.35
C ALA A 55 9.49 -2.75 -0.76
N GLU A 56 10.73 -3.24 -0.90
CA GLU A 56 11.95 -2.54 -0.47
C GLU A 56 12.11 -1.19 -1.18
N LEU A 57 11.89 -1.14 -2.49
CA LEU A 57 11.95 0.12 -3.25
C LEU A 57 10.87 1.10 -2.79
N ILE A 58 9.64 0.63 -2.56
CA ILE A 58 8.56 1.47 -2.02
C ILE A 58 8.94 2.01 -0.65
N TYR A 59 9.43 1.16 0.26
CA TYR A 59 9.86 1.59 1.59
C TYR A 59 10.95 2.67 1.50
N ARG A 60 12.02 2.43 0.73
CA ARG A 60 13.11 3.39 0.56
C ARG A 60 12.63 4.75 0.05
N VAL A 61 11.80 4.77 -0.99
CA VAL A 61 11.26 6.04 -1.52
C VAL A 61 10.31 6.69 -0.53
N SER A 62 9.60 5.92 0.30
CA SER A 62 8.75 6.45 1.38
C SER A 62 9.57 7.13 2.48
N GLU A 63 10.74 6.59 2.83
CA GLU A 63 11.66 7.23 3.76
C GLU A 63 12.13 8.58 3.20
N GLU A 64 12.61 8.59 1.95
CA GLU A 64 13.05 9.81 1.28
C GLU A 64 11.94 10.85 1.19
N LEU A 65 10.71 10.41 0.85
CA LEU A 65 9.55 11.29 0.74
C LEU A 65 9.18 11.91 2.10
N CYS A 66 9.17 11.10 3.16
CA CYS A 66 8.89 11.56 4.51
C CYS A 66 9.94 12.56 5.00
N SER A 67 11.23 12.29 4.76
CA SER A 67 12.32 13.22 5.11
C SER A 67 12.25 14.52 4.31
N LEU A 68 11.99 14.44 3.02
CA LEU A 68 11.84 15.62 2.16
C LEU A 68 10.68 16.50 2.62
N PHE A 69 9.53 15.92 2.94
CA PHE A 69 8.37 16.66 3.44
C PHE A 69 8.68 17.32 4.79
N GLU A 70 9.34 16.59 5.70
CA GLU A 70 9.77 17.11 7.00
C GLU A 70 10.71 18.31 6.86
N GLU A 71 11.68 18.23 5.95
CA GLU A 71 12.64 19.30 5.67
C GLU A 71 11.97 20.56 5.13
N LEU A 72 10.99 20.42 4.23
CA LEU A 72 10.34 21.52 3.53
C LEU A 72 9.24 22.20 4.35
N PHE A 73 8.41 21.42 5.04
CA PHE A 73 7.14 21.94 5.59
C PHE A 73 7.04 21.90 7.10
N ILE A 74 7.88 21.11 7.79
CA ILE A 74 7.78 20.96 9.25
C ILE A 74 8.81 21.85 9.95
N PRO A 75 8.38 22.87 10.74
CA PRO A 75 9.29 23.68 11.55
C PRO A 75 10.10 22.82 12.53
N PHE A 76 11.39 23.15 12.70
CA PHE A 76 12.32 22.41 13.56
C PHE A 76 11.80 22.12 14.99
N PRO A 77 11.13 23.05 15.71
CA PRO A 77 10.58 22.76 17.04
C PRO A 77 9.53 21.64 17.04
N LEU A 78 8.77 21.50 15.96
CA LEU A 78 7.72 20.48 15.82
C LEU A 78 8.28 19.11 15.43
N ARG A 79 9.44 19.05 14.75
CA ARG A 79 10.15 17.79 14.46
C ARG A 79 10.51 17.03 15.73
N LEU A 80 11.00 17.76 16.74
CA LEU A 80 11.37 17.19 18.04
C LEU A 80 10.15 16.65 18.81
N GLN A 81 9.00 17.29 18.69
CA GLN A 81 7.75 16.84 19.30
C GLN A 81 7.12 15.65 18.56
N SER A 82 7.16 15.65 17.22
CA SER A 82 6.69 14.55 16.37
C SER A 82 7.37 13.22 16.71
N ASN A 83 8.69 13.25 16.92
CA ASN A 83 9.47 12.07 17.30
C ASN A 83 9.05 11.48 18.67
N GLN A 84 8.36 12.27 19.50
CA GLN A 84 7.86 11.86 20.82
C GLN A 84 6.34 11.55 20.81
N ALA A 85 5.57 12.27 19.98
CA ALA A 85 4.15 12.08 19.78
C ALA A 85 3.93 10.93 18.79
N GLY A 86 3.85 9.71 19.30
CA GLY A 86 3.58 8.53 18.48
C GLY A 86 2.22 8.62 17.78
N TYR A 87 2.16 9.23 16.58
CA TYR A 87 0.93 9.37 15.82
C TYR A 87 0.22 8.03 15.61
N ALA A 88 -1.10 8.03 15.74
CA ALA A 88 -1.92 6.85 15.51
C ALA A 88 -2.16 6.65 14.01
N CYS A 89 -1.55 5.62 13.45
CA CYS A 89 -1.76 5.23 12.06
C CYS A 89 -3.11 4.57 11.88
N ILE A 90 -3.75 4.79 10.73
CA ILE A 90 -5.06 4.21 10.36
C ILE A 90 -5.02 2.68 10.48
N THR A 91 -3.87 2.08 10.18
CA THR A 91 -3.61 0.64 10.26
C THR A 91 -3.49 0.07 11.68
N LYS A 92 -3.47 0.90 12.73
CA LYS A 92 -3.49 0.42 14.13
C LYS A 92 -4.77 -0.36 14.47
N ALA A 93 -5.87 -0.10 13.76
CA ALA A 93 -7.12 -0.82 13.95
C ALA A 93 -7.17 -2.16 13.20
N LEU A 94 -6.22 -2.41 12.29
CA LEU A 94 -6.15 -3.68 11.57
C LEU A 94 -5.52 -4.75 12.48
N PRO A 95 -5.97 -6.01 12.41
CA PRO A 95 -5.44 -7.12 13.19
C PRO A 95 -4.05 -7.57 12.69
N ILE A 96 -3.12 -6.63 12.51
CA ILE A 96 -1.80 -6.87 11.95
C ILE A 96 -0.81 -7.09 13.09
N PRO A 97 -0.02 -8.18 13.06
CA PRO A 97 1.00 -8.45 14.06
C PRO A 97 1.93 -7.25 14.24
N SER A 98 2.10 -6.83 15.48
CA SER A 98 2.89 -5.64 15.80
C SER A 98 4.08 -5.95 16.70
N SER A 99 4.03 -7.07 17.43
CA SER A 99 5.14 -7.53 18.26
C SER A 99 5.98 -8.60 17.56
N LYS A 100 7.28 -8.62 17.85
CA LYS A 100 8.22 -9.61 17.29
C LYS A 100 7.79 -11.05 17.61
N SER A 101 7.20 -11.28 18.79
CA SER A 101 6.67 -12.58 19.22
C SER A 101 5.46 -13.02 18.40
N GLU A 102 4.50 -12.12 18.13
CA GLU A 102 3.35 -12.43 17.26
C GLU A 102 3.80 -12.73 15.82
N ILE A 103 4.75 -11.95 15.32
CA ILE A 103 5.27 -12.08 13.95
C ILE A 103 5.96 -13.44 13.74
N GLN A 104 6.64 -13.99 14.76
CA GLN A 104 7.30 -15.29 14.65
C GLN A 104 6.34 -16.48 14.72
N GLU A 105 5.22 -16.35 15.42
CA GLU A 105 4.24 -17.43 15.60
C GLU A 105 3.14 -17.45 14.52
N ILE A 106 2.95 -16.35 13.78
CA ILE A 106 1.87 -16.26 12.80
C ILE A 106 2.16 -17.07 11.52
N SER A 107 1.12 -17.69 10.95
CA SER A 107 1.24 -18.49 9.72
C SER A 107 1.64 -17.67 8.49
N ASP A 108 2.33 -18.31 7.55
CA ASP A 108 2.75 -17.72 6.28
C ASP A 108 1.57 -17.17 5.45
N LYS A 109 0.42 -17.86 5.50
CA LYS A 109 -0.85 -17.39 4.92
C LYS A 109 -1.27 -16.04 5.50
N TRP A 110 -1.23 -15.92 6.83
CA TRP A 110 -1.60 -14.68 7.51
C TRP A 110 -0.59 -13.55 7.28
N LEU A 111 0.71 -13.85 7.16
CA LEU A 111 1.71 -12.84 6.78
C LEU A 111 1.39 -12.23 5.41
N LEU A 112 1.12 -13.07 4.41
CA LEU A 112 0.77 -12.60 3.07
C LEU A 112 -0.54 -11.80 3.05
N GLN A 113 -1.56 -12.25 3.76
CA GLN A 113 -2.82 -11.52 3.88
C GLN A 113 -2.62 -10.17 4.59
N SER A 114 -1.78 -10.12 5.63
CA SER A 114 -1.44 -8.86 6.31
C SER A 114 -0.74 -7.88 5.37
N VAL A 115 0.17 -8.36 4.51
CA VAL A 115 0.81 -7.52 3.48
C VAL A 115 -0.24 -6.98 2.52
N LEU A 116 -1.17 -7.82 2.04
CA LEU A 116 -2.24 -7.38 1.13
C LEU A 116 -3.14 -6.32 1.80
N MET A 117 -3.56 -6.54 3.05
CA MET A 117 -4.37 -5.59 3.81
C MET A 117 -3.66 -4.24 3.98
N LEU A 118 -2.36 -4.26 4.31
CA LEU A 118 -1.55 -3.04 4.38
C LEU A 118 -1.54 -2.33 3.03
N VAL A 119 -1.21 -3.03 1.95
CA VAL A 119 -1.15 -2.45 0.60
C VAL A 119 -2.48 -1.78 0.24
N GLN A 120 -3.59 -2.48 0.40
CA GLN A 120 -4.92 -1.98 0.06
C GLN A 120 -5.34 -0.79 0.93
N SER A 121 -5.01 -0.80 2.22
CA SER A 121 -5.34 0.31 3.13
C SER A 121 -4.67 1.64 2.79
N TRP A 122 -3.61 1.61 1.96
CA TRP A 122 -2.81 2.79 1.62
C TRP A 122 -3.06 3.33 0.20
N ILE A 123 -3.81 2.61 -0.66
CA ILE A 123 -4.09 3.07 -2.03
C ILE A 123 -4.83 4.40 -2.04
N GLU A 124 -5.99 4.48 -1.38
CA GLU A 124 -6.81 5.69 -1.34
C GLU A 124 -6.13 6.85 -0.58
N PRO A 125 -5.54 6.65 0.61
CA PRO A 125 -4.82 7.72 1.30
C PRO A 125 -3.69 8.35 0.49
N LEU A 126 -2.96 7.57 -0.31
CA LEU A 126 -1.88 8.10 -1.17
C LEU A 126 -2.41 8.85 -2.40
N VAL A 127 -3.57 8.46 -2.93
CA VAL A 127 -4.25 9.22 -3.98
C VAL A 127 -4.71 10.57 -3.43
N TYR A 128 -5.33 10.57 -2.24
CA TYR A 128 -5.73 11.81 -1.57
C TYR A 128 -4.53 12.71 -1.27
N LEU A 129 -3.42 12.15 -0.76
CA LEU A 129 -2.20 12.93 -0.49
C LEU A 129 -1.69 13.64 -1.75
N GLN A 130 -1.70 12.98 -2.92
CA GLN A 130 -1.29 13.63 -4.18
C GLN A 130 -2.16 14.85 -4.48
N MET A 131 -3.49 14.71 -4.36
CA MET A 131 -4.41 15.82 -4.58
C MET A 131 -4.18 16.97 -3.60
N THR A 132 -3.86 16.67 -2.33
CA THR A 132 -3.58 17.71 -1.34
C THR A 132 -2.26 18.42 -1.64
N LEU A 133 -1.21 17.69 -2.02
CA LEU A 133 0.10 18.26 -2.37
C LEU A 133 0.06 19.20 -3.59
N ASP A 134 -0.82 18.93 -4.55
CA ASP A 134 -1.01 19.82 -5.71
C ASP A 134 -1.55 21.21 -5.31
N ASN A 135 -2.15 21.34 -4.12
CA ASN A 135 -2.66 22.60 -3.58
C ASN A 135 -1.63 23.37 -2.75
N TYR A 136 -0.43 22.83 -2.53
CA TYR A 136 0.63 23.54 -1.80
C TYR A 136 1.30 24.55 -2.72
N ASP A 137 1.40 25.81 -2.27
CA ASP A 137 2.11 26.85 -3.00
C ASP A 137 3.55 26.42 -3.27
N HIS A 138 3.90 26.29 -4.57
CA HIS A 138 5.24 25.93 -5.03
C HIS A 138 5.79 24.60 -4.48
N ALA A 139 4.95 23.57 -4.31
CA ALA A 139 5.42 22.22 -4.00
C ALA A 139 6.52 21.78 -4.99
N PRO A 140 7.71 21.35 -4.51
CA PRO A 140 8.78 20.96 -5.42
C PRO A 140 8.39 19.75 -6.28
N ASP A 141 8.69 19.79 -7.58
CA ASP A 141 8.42 18.68 -8.52
C ASP A 141 8.97 17.34 -8.00
N MET A 142 10.10 17.36 -7.30
CA MET A 142 10.70 16.16 -6.71
C MET A 142 9.77 15.49 -5.69
N LEU A 143 9.05 16.26 -4.87
CA LEU A 143 8.08 15.77 -3.91
C LEU A 143 6.88 15.14 -4.63
N LEU A 144 6.28 15.89 -5.56
CA LEU A 144 5.12 15.45 -6.34
C LEU A 144 5.42 14.16 -7.13
N ASN A 145 6.56 14.12 -7.82
CA ASN A 145 6.99 12.96 -8.60
C ASN A 145 7.24 11.73 -7.72
N LYS A 146 7.82 11.88 -6.53
CA LYS A 146 8.00 10.77 -5.58
C LYS A 146 6.67 10.26 -5.04
N THR A 147 5.76 11.14 -4.65
CA THR A 147 4.42 10.75 -4.18
C THR A 147 3.66 9.99 -5.25
N LYS A 148 3.66 10.50 -6.49
CA LYS A 148 3.05 9.83 -7.63
C LYS A 148 3.66 8.45 -7.90
N TRP A 149 4.99 8.38 -7.93
CA TRP A 149 5.70 7.11 -8.12
C TRP A 149 5.31 6.08 -7.07
N VAL A 150 5.28 6.47 -5.79
CA VAL A 150 4.89 5.58 -4.68
C VAL A 150 3.47 5.06 -4.85
N SER A 151 2.53 5.94 -5.19
CA SER A 151 1.13 5.55 -5.40
C SER A 151 0.96 4.55 -6.56
N GLU A 152 1.60 4.80 -7.70
CA GLU A 152 1.55 3.89 -8.85
C GLU A 152 2.21 2.53 -8.54
N LYS A 153 3.33 2.55 -7.81
CA LYS A 153 4.06 1.33 -7.44
C LYS A 153 3.35 0.53 -6.38
N LEU A 154 2.58 1.16 -5.49
CA LEU A 154 1.77 0.44 -4.50
C LEU A 154 0.70 -0.43 -5.19
N ILE A 155 0.02 0.08 -6.23
CA ILE A 155 -0.95 -0.69 -7.03
C ILE A 155 -0.25 -1.87 -7.71
N SER A 156 0.92 -1.64 -8.27
CA SER A 156 1.72 -2.69 -8.92
C SER A 156 2.21 -3.74 -7.90
N LEU A 157 2.47 -3.34 -6.65
CA LEU A 157 2.81 -4.26 -5.55
C LEU A 157 1.59 -5.11 -5.17
N GLU A 158 0.39 -4.53 -5.09
CA GLU A 158 -0.86 -5.26 -4.83
C GLU A 158 -1.03 -6.43 -5.81
N GLN A 159 -0.86 -6.17 -7.10
CA GLN A 159 -0.95 -7.18 -8.15
C GLN A 159 0.08 -8.30 -7.94
N GLY A 160 1.31 -7.94 -7.58
CA GLY A 160 2.37 -8.90 -7.27
C GLY A 160 2.06 -9.76 -6.05
N VAL A 161 1.50 -9.18 -4.99
CA VAL A 161 1.09 -9.88 -3.76
C VAL A 161 -0.09 -10.80 -4.04
N VAL A 162 -1.10 -10.37 -4.79
CA VAL A 162 -2.23 -11.22 -5.21
C VAL A 162 -1.75 -12.40 -6.04
N ALA A 163 -0.85 -12.18 -7.00
CA ALA A 163 -0.26 -13.26 -7.79
C ALA A 163 0.54 -14.25 -6.92
N LEU A 164 1.27 -13.75 -5.94
CA LEU A 164 2.03 -14.57 -5.00
C LEU A 164 1.10 -15.41 -4.11
N ILE A 165 0.03 -14.81 -3.58
CA ILE A 165 -0.98 -15.51 -2.79
C ILE A 165 -1.61 -16.65 -3.59
N LYS A 166 -2.08 -16.38 -4.82
CA LYS A 166 -2.66 -17.41 -5.69
C LYS A 166 -1.70 -18.57 -5.91
N LYS A 167 -0.41 -18.26 -6.08
CA LYS A 167 0.63 -19.27 -6.34
C LYS A 167 1.02 -20.08 -5.10
N MET A 168 0.95 -19.48 -3.92
CA MET A 168 1.37 -20.10 -2.65
C MET A 168 0.26 -20.84 -1.92
N LEU A 169 -0.99 -20.39 -2.05
CA LEU A 169 -2.10 -20.89 -1.24
C LEU A 169 -3.10 -21.77 -2.02
N ASP A 170 -2.98 -21.87 -3.35
CA ASP A 170 -3.86 -22.69 -4.22
C ASP A 170 -5.37 -22.41 -4.00
N GLU A 171 -5.71 -21.24 -3.45
CA GLU A 171 -7.06 -20.85 -3.04
C GLU A 171 -7.64 -19.80 -3.98
N GLU A 172 -8.81 -20.11 -4.56
CA GLU A 172 -9.60 -19.23 -5.43
C GLU A 172 -10.44 -18.20 -4.64
N LEU A 173 -10.36 -18.17 -3.32
CA LEU A 173 -11.22 -17.30 -2.50
C LEU A 173 -10.42 -16.22 -1.76
N LEU A 174 -10.10 -15.13 -2.47
CA LEU A 174 -9.74 -13.87 -1.83
C LEU A 174 -11.00 -12.99 -1.72
N THR A 175 -11.66 -13.07 -0.57
CA THR A 175 -12.62 -12.05 -0.18
C THR A 175 -11.87 -10.76 0.11
N THR A 176 -12.09 -9.74 -0.72
CA THR A 176 -11.73 -8.35 -0.45
C THR A 176 -12.37 -7.98 0.89
N VAL A 177 -11.58 -7.91 1.96
CA VAL A 177 -12.04 -7.32 3.22
C VAL A 177 -12.03 -5.82 2.99
N TYR A 178 -13.17 -5.32 2.51
CA TYR A 178 -13.46 -3.90 2.47
C TYR A 178 -13.34 -3.39 3.89
N SER A 179 -12.26 -2.68 4.20
CA SER A 179 -12.22 -1.89 5.42
C SER A 179 -13.24 -0.77 5.22
N GLU A 180 -14.25 -0.70 6.10
CA GLU A 180 -15.17 0.42 6.09
C GLU A 180 -14.35 1.73 6.09
N PRO A 181 -14.70 2.72 5.27
CA PRO A 181 -14.17 4.06 5.45
C PRO A 181 -14.68 4.52 6.81
N SER A 182 -13.77 4.71 7.76
CA SER A 182 -14.12 5.40 8.99
C SER A 182 -14.64 6.78 8.59
N VAL A 183 -15.91 7.02 8.93
CA VAL A 183 -16.57 8.30 8.66
C VAL A 183 -15.85 9.38 9.44
N LEU A 184 -15.00 10.15 8.76
CA LEU A 184 -14.55 11.44 9.26
C LEU A 184 -15.69 12.44 8.97
N GLN A 185 -16.51 12.73 9.98
CA GLN A 185 -17.54 13.77 9.87
C GLN A 185 -16.90 15.17 9.90
N ASN A 186 -17.13 15.91 8.82
CA ASN A 186 -17.23 17.36 8.59
C ASN A 186 -16.24 18.35 9.24
N ASP A 187 -15.45 18.94 8.32
CA ASP A 187 -15.49 20.36 7.91
C ASP A 187 -15.17 21.46 8.94
N VAL A 188 -13.88 21.78 9.02
CA VAL A 188 -13.36 23.15 9.18
C VAL A 188 -12.07 23.21 8.34
N GLN A 189 -11.89 24.25 7.52
CA GLN A 189 -10.61 24.57 6.88
C GLN A 189 -9.52 24.64 7.96
N PRO A 190 -8.50 23.75 7.95
CA PRO A 190 -7.45 23.82 8.96
C PRO A 190 -6.62 25.09 8.73
N GLU A 191 -6.15 25.72 9.80
CA GLU A 191 -4.97 26.58 9.68
C GLU A 191 -3.88 25.79 8.94
N VAL A 192 -3.18 26.38 7.97
CA VAL A 192 -2.22 25.71 7.07
C VAL A 192 -1.32 24.68 7.77
N LEU A 193 -0.93 24.96 9.02
CA LEU A 193 -0.14 24.06 9.87
C LEU A 193 -0.84 22.73 10.20
N GLU A 194 -2.14 22.71 10.47
CA GLU A 194 -2.88 21.48 10.78
C GLU A 194 -3.00 20.56 9.55
N SER A 195 -3.20 21.11 8.35
CA SER A 195 -3.16 20.34 7.10
C SER A 195 -1.77 19.73 6.86
N VAL A 196 -0.71 20.52 7.06
CA VAL A 196 0.67 20.07 6.93
C VAL A 196 0.99 18.95 7.92
N MET A 197 0.54 19.07 9.18
CA MET A 197 0.76 18.04 10.19
C MET A 197 -0.03 16.76 9.91
N LYS A 198 -1.23 16.87 9.33
CA LYS A 198 -2.02 15.71 8.88
C LYS A 198 -1.30 14.95 7.77
N ASP A 199 -0.81 15.65 6.75
CA ASP A 199 -0.09 15.04 5.62
C ASP A 199 1.24 14.41 6.07
N TYR A 200 1.96 15.07 6.97
CA TYR A 200 3.17 14.52 7.58
C TYR A 200 2.90 13.28 8.43
N THR A 201 1.79 13.25 9.17
CA THR A 201 1.35 12.06 9.91
C THR A 201 1.05 10.90 8.96
N LEU A 202 0.36 11.18 7.85
CA LEU A 202 0.04 10.19 6.81
C LEU A 202 1.33 9.59 6.22
N LEU A 203 2.29 10.42 5.80
CA LEU A 203 3.59 10.00 5.28
C LEU A 203 4.39 9.17 6.30
N SER A 204 4.42 9.62 7.55
CA SER A 204 5.11 8.92 8.63
C SER A 204 4.52 7.54 8.90
N CYS A 205 3.20 7.42 8.81
CA CYS A 205 2.50 6.16 8.96
C CYS A 205 2.70 5.22 7.77
N PHE A 206 2.63 5.74 6.55
CA PHE A 206 2.90 4.95 5.35
C PHE A 206 4.32 4.38 5.36
N LYS A 207 5.32 5.20 5.73
CA LYS A 207 6.71 4.75 5.90
C LYS A 207 6.82 3.55 6.85
N LYS A 208 6.17 3.62 8.01
CA LYS A 208 6.18 2.53 9.01
C LYS A 208 5.52 1.25 8.48
N ASP A 209 4.44 1.38 7.74
CA ASP A 209 3.73 0.24 7.19
C ASP A 209 4.43 -0.34 5.96
N ALA A 210 5.07 0.48 5.12
CA ALA A 210 5.91 0.01 4.02
C ALA A 210 7.10 -0.83 4.53
N HIS A 211 7.76 -0.38 5.61
CA HIS A 211 8.78 -1.17 6.31
C HIS A 211 8.22 -2.51 6.80
N LYS A 212 7.00 -2.49 7.34
CA LYS A 212 6.32 -3.70 7.83
C LYS A 212 5.98 -4.67 6.69
N MET A 213 5.50 -4.17 5.55
CA MET A 213 5.27 -4.97 4.33
C MET A 213 6.56 -5.68 3.90
N GLU A 214 7.66 -4.94 3.79
CA GLU A 214 8.98 -5.47 3.43
C GLU A 214 9.44 -6.54 4.44
N THR A 215 9.34 -6.25 5.74
CA THR A 215 9.76 -7.16 6.82
C THR A 215 8.99 -8.48 6.77
N PHE A 216 7.67 -8.43 6.56
CA PHE A 216 6.84 -9.63 6.48
C PHE A 216 7.19 -10.48 5.26
N LEU A 217 7.45 -9.86 4.10
CA LEU A 217 7.86 -10.57 2.89
C LEU A 217 9.26 -11.20 3.05
N LYS A 218 10.20 -10.51 3.68
CA LYS A 218 11.54 -11.05 4.00
C LYS A 218 11.46 -12.22 4.97
N LEU A 219 10.62 -12.12 6.00
CA LEU A 219 10.37 -13.22 6.94
C LEU A 219 9.78 -14.44 6.21
N LEU A 220 8.82 -14.22 5.33
CA LEU A 220 8.22 -15.28 4.52
C LEU A 220 9.26 -16.00 3.66
N LYS A 221 10.15 -15.25 3.00
CA LYS A 221 11.27 -15.85 2.24
C LYS A 221 12.19 -16.65 3.15
N CYS A 222 12.57 -16.07 4.28
CA CYS A 222 13.45 -16.75 5.23
C CYS A 222 12.86 -18.10 5.68
N ARG A 223 11.57 -18.16 6.04
CA ARG A 223 10.89 -19.41 6.44
C ARG A 223 10.86 -20.47 5.33
N GLN A 224 10.80 -20.04 4.07
CA GLN A 224 10.85 -20.95 2.91
C GLN A 224 12.25 -21.50 2.64
N THR A 225 13.30 -20.70 2.87
CA THR A 225 14.69 -21.08 2.56
C THR A 225 15.44 -21.69 3.74
N ASP A 226 15.17 -21.25 4.96
CA ASP A 226 15.95 -21.58 6.15
C ASP A 226 15.04 -21.66 7.39
N LYS A 227 14.46 -22.85 7.62
CA LYS A 227 13.41 -23.08 8.65
C LYS A 227 13.83 -22.77 10.09
N TYR A 228 15.12 -22.54 10.37
CA TYR A 228 15.64 -22.51 11.74
C TYR A 228 16.32 -21.19 12.18
N ASN A 229 16.51 -20.19 11.30
CA ASN A 229 17.29 -18.97 11.63
C ASN A 229 16.64 -17.64 11.20
N CYS A 230 15.32 -17.52 11.24
CA CYS A 230 14.61 -16.28 10.91
C CYS A 230 14.33 -15.45 12.18
N ALA A 231 15.38 -14.83 12.74
CA ALA A 231 15.31 -14.04 13.97
C ALA A 231 15.39 -12.53 13.75
#